data_AF-A0A1W2CUL7-F1
#
_entry.id   AF-A0A1W2CUL7-F1
#
_cell.length_a   1.000
_cell.length_b   1.000
_cell.length_c   1.000
_cell.angle_alpha   90.00
_cell.angle_beta   90.00
_cell.angle_gamma   90.00
#
_symmetry.space_group_name_H-M   'P 1'
#
loop_
_entity.id
_entity.type
_entity.pdbx_description
1 polymer ?
#
loop_
_entity_poly.entity_id
_entity_poly.type
_entity_poly.pdbx_seq_one_letter_code
_entity_poly.pdbx_strand_id
1 'polypeptide(L)'
;MGKERVIINTRSLSYQQHFGFFNTSFQTIGFNKKISIRVYDQAIENELTLVKFLVESYNDQHLCEVIYHSVLNITDADFKRLLEHIDRLYLDEMSERHMMPEIILN
;
A
#
# COMPACT_ATOMS: atom_id res chain seq x y z
N MET A 1 -3.68 -19.76 -11.08
CA MET A 1 -3.67 -18.31 -10.77
C MET A 1 -2.36 -17.99 -10.06
N GLY A 2 -1.66 -16.92 -10.47
CA GLY A 2 -0.39 -16.51 -9.86
C GLY A 2 -0.61 -15.91 -8.48
N LYS A 3 0.37 -16.04 -7.59
CA LYS A 3 0.37 -15.33 -6.29
C LYS A 3 1.14 -14.03 -6.47
N GLU A 4 0.74 -12.99 -5.76
CA GLU A 4 1.43 -11.71 -5.79
C GLU A 4 1.97 -11.39 -4.40
N ARG A 5 3.23 -10.96 -4.35
CA ARG A 5 3.85 -10.45 -3.13
C ARG A 5 3.99 -8.95 -3.25
N VAL A 6 3.36 -8.21 -2.34
CA VAL A 6 3.42 -6.75 -2.27
C VAL A 6 4.04 -6.34 -0.95
N ILE A 7 4.96 -5.38 -1.00
CA ILE A 7 5.64 -4.79 0.16
C ILE A 7 5.47 -3.28 0.04
N ILE A 8 4.88 -2.66 1.05
CA ILE A 8 4.58 -1.23 1.09
C ILE A 8 5.32 -0.61 2.27
N ASN A 9 6.01 0.51 2.03
CA ASN A 9 6.53 1.38 3.07
C ASN A 9 6.17 2.84 2.75
N THR A 10 6.65 3.81 3.53
CA THR A 10 6.25 5.22 3.37
C THR A 10 6.85 5.92 2.15
N ARG A 11 7.77 5.28 1.41
CA ARG A 11 8.51 5.86 0.27
C ARG A 11 8.44 5.04 -1.02
N SER A 12 7.97 3.80 -0.93
CA SER A 12 7.99 2.88 -2.07
C SER A 12 7.00 1.73 -1.89
N LEU A 13 6.57 1.20 -3.04
CA LEU A 13 5.83 -0.04 -3.16
C LEU A 13 6.67 -0.97 -4.03
N SER A 14 6.92 -2.17 -3.53
CA SER A 14 7.61 -3.23 -4.26
C SER A 14 6.69 -4.41 -4.46
N TYR A 15 6.69 -4.98 -5.66
CA TYR A 15 5.85 -6.13 -5.98
C TYR A 15 6.59 -7.16 -6.83
N GLN A 16 6.15 -8.42 -6.71
CA GLN A 16 6.68 -9.57 -7.43
C GLN A 16 5.54 -10.55 -7.73
N GLN A 17 5.51 -11.06 -8.96
CA GLN A 17 4.56 -12.09 -9.37
C GLN A 17 5.18 -13.47 -9.24
N HIS A 18 4.41 -14.41 -8.69
CA HIS A 18 4.78 -15.81 -8.49
C HIS A 18 3.93 -16.72 -9.38
N PHE A 19 4.59 -17.39 -10.32
CA PHE A 19 4.04 -18.37 -11.25
C PHE A 19 4.59 -19.76 -10.94
N GLY A 20 4.12 -20.37 -9.84
CA GLY A 20 4.60 -21.67 -9.39
C GLY A 20 6.06 -21.60 -8.96
N PHE A 21 6.97 -22.18 -9.75
CA PHE A 21 8.41 -22.16 -9.49
C PHE A 21 9.13 -20.93 -10.06
N PHE A 22 8.45 -20.14 -10.89
CA PHE A 22 9.02 -18.95 -11.51
C PHE A 22 8.54 -17.69 -10.81
N ASN A 23 9.47 -16.80 -10.46
CA ASN A 23 9.17 -15.49 -9.90
C ASN A 23 9.69 -14.42 -10.84
N THR A 24 8.90 -13.36 -11.07
CA THR A 24 9.42 -12.17 -11.76
C THR A 24 10.48 -11.49 -10.88
N SER A 25 11.30 -10.60 -11.45
CA SER A 25 12.08 -9.70 -10.62
C SER A 25 11.16 -8.80 -9.78
N PHE A 26 11.64 -8.36 -8.62
CA PHE A 26 10.96 -7.31 -7.87
C PHE A 26 10.93 -6.03 -8.71
N GLN A 27 9.75 -5.44 -8.83
CA GLN A 27 9.58 -4.10 -9.35
C GLN A 27 9.31 -3.17 -8.17
N THR A 28 10.03 -2.05 -8.10
CA THR A 28 9.89 -1.06 -7.04
C THR A 28 9.52 0.28 -7.64
N ILE A 29 8.45 0.86 -7.13
CA ILE A 29 7.93 2.17 -7.52
C ILE A 29 8.10 3.10 -6.33
N GLY A 30 8.90 4.14 -6.50
CA GLY A 30 9.10 5.18 -5.49
C GLY A 30 7.97 6.20 -5.52
N PHE A 31 7.64 6.76 -4.36
CA PHE A 31 6.72 7.89 -4.23
C PHE A 31 7.17 8.80 -3.08
N ASN A 32 6.90 10.09 -3.24
CA ASN A 32 7.35 11.14 -2.32
C ASN A 32 6.22 11.66 -1.42
N LYS A 33 4.99 11.20 -1.64
CA LYS A 33 3.79 11.62 -0.92
C LYS A 33 3.04 10.41 -0.38
N LYS A 34 2.22 10.63 0.65
CA LYS A 34 1.35 9.60 1.23
C LYS A 34 0.53 8.94 0.12
N ILE A 35 0.50 7.61 0.12
CA ILE A 35 -0.36 6.86 -0.80
C ILE A 35 -1.79 6.80 -0.28
N SER A 36 -2.74 6.70 -1.20
CA SER A 36 -4.13 6.39 -0.92
C SER A 36 -4.49 5.06 -1.58
N ILE A 37 -5.22 4.20 -0.87
CA ILE A 37 -5.80 3.00 -1.46
C ILE A 37 -7.28 3.27 -1.77
N ARG A 38 -7.66 3.15 -3.04
CA ARG A 38 -9.06 3.23 -3.46
C ARG A 38 -9.56 1.86 -3.88
N VAL A 39 -10.70 1.46 -3.32
CA VAL A 39 -11.45 0.31 -3.81
C VAL A 39 -12.22 0.74 -5.04
N TYR A 40 -12.06 -0.01 -6.13
CA TYR A 40 -12.75 0.26 -7.39
C TYR A 40 -13.92 -0.70 -7.63
N ASP A 41 -13.74 -1.96 -7.26
CA ASP A 41 -14.75 -3.00 -7.47
C ASP A 41 -14.63 -4.08 -6.39
N GLN A 42 -15.77 -4.71 -6.06
CA GLN A 42 -15.86 -5.81 -5.13
C GLN A 42 -16.80 -6.88 -5.70
N ALA A 43 -16.28 -8.09 -5.87
CA ALA A 43 -17.09 -9.24 -6.26
C ALA A 43 -16.99 -10.32 -5.18
N ILE A 44 -18.06 -11.08 -4.98
CA ILE A 44 -18.04 -12.24 -4.08
C ILE A 44 -17.83 -13.48 -4.93
N GLU A 45 -16.74 -14.21 -4.67
CA GLU A 45 -16.45 -15.49 -5.32
C GLU A 45 -16.06 -16.51 -4.24
N ASN A 46 -16.78 -17.64 -4.18
CA ASN A 46 -16.49 -18.74 -3.25
C ASN A 46 -16.31 -18.29 -1.78
N GLU A 47 -17.25 -17.49 -1.27
CA GLU A 47 -17.25 -16.95 0.11
C GLU A 47 -16.12 -15.94 0.44
N LEU A 48 -15.33 -15.53 -0.55
CA LEU A 48 -14.30 -14.50 -0.40
C LEU A 48 -14.63 -13.27 -1.25
N THR A 49 -14.22 -12.10 -0.77
CA THR A 49 -14.37 -10.84 -1.50
C THR A 49 -13.14 -10.64 -2.40
N LEU A 50 -13.35 -10.62 -3.70
CA LEU A 50 -12.39 -10.09 -4.67
C LEU A 50 -12.43 -8.57 -4.60
N VAL A 51 -11.41 -7.97 -4.00
CA VAL A 51 -11.28 -6.52 -3.91
C VAL A 51 -10.31 -6.05 -4.99
N LYS A 52 -10.84 -5.33 -5.98
CA LYS A 52 -10.02 -4.57 -6.94
C LYS A 52 -9.70 -3.22 -6.32
N PHE A 53 -8.42 -2.92 -6.18
CA PHE A 53 -7.97 -1.65 -5.61
C PHE A 53 -6.87 -1.02 -6.45
N LEU A 54 -6.79 0.30 -6.31
CA LEU A 54 -5.75 1.15 -6.86
C LEU A 54 -4.96 1.74 -5.70
N VAL A 55 -3.64 1.81 -5.86
CA VAL A 55 -2.78 2.63 -5.02
C VAL A 55 -2.45 3.88 -5.81
N GLU A 56 -2.79 5.02 -5.22
CA GLU A 56 -2.59 6.34 -5.78
C GLU A 56 -1.55 7.09 -4.96
N SER A 57 -0.75 7.93 -5.61
CA SER A 57 0.07 8.95 -4.94
C SER A 57 -0.06 10.27 -5.70
N TYR A 58 0.54 11.33 -5.16
CA TYR A 58 0.59 12.63 -5.81
C TYR A 58 2.01 12.94 -6.26
N ASN A 59 2.16 13.42 -7.50
CA ASN A 59 3.43 13.90 -8.01
C ASN A 59 3.74 15.32 -7.49
N ASP A 60 4.89 15.86 -7.89
CA ASP A 60 5.34 17.19 -7.45
C ASP A 60 4.42 18.34 -7.93
N GLN A 61 3.60 18.09 -8.94
CA GLN A 61 2.60 19.03 -9.46
C GLN A 61 1.23 18.88 -8.77
N HIS A 62 1.14 18.08 -7.70
CA HIS A 62 -0.10 17.77 -6.98
C HIS A 62 -1.14 17.07 -7.86
N LEU A 63 -0.71 16.38 -8.93
CA LEU A 63 -1.58 15.54 -9.74
C LEU A 63 -1.62 14.13 -9.16
N CYS A 64 -2.82 13.56 -9.09
CA CYS A 64 -3.02 12.18 -8.65
C CYS A 64 -2.58 11.21 -9.74
N GLU A 65 -1.75 10.24 -9.37
CA GLU A 65 -1.23 9.21 -10.25
C GLU A 65 -1.50 7.83 -9.64
N VAL A 66 -2.01 6.90 -10.46
CA VAL A 66 -2.12 5.50 -10.09
C VAL A 66 -0.73 4.88 -10.22
N ILE A 67 -0.14 4.54 -9.08
CA ILE A 67 1.19 3.93 -9.03
C ILE A 67 1.13 2.40 -9.00
N TYR A 68 -0.02 1.82 -8.63
CA TYR A 68 -0.21 0.39 -8.60
C TYR A 68 -1.68 0.02 -8.70
N HIS A 69 -1.97 -1.14 -9.29
CA HIS A 69 -3.32 -1.70 -9.31
C HIS A 69 -3.23 -3.21 -9.13
N SER A 70 -4.13 -3.79 -8.34
CA SER A 70 -4.22 -5.24 -8.20
C SER A 70 -5.63 -5.66 -7.80
N VAL A 71 -5.87 -6.97 -7.91
CA VAL A 71 -7.06 -7.65 -7.43
C VAL A 71 -6.61 -8.63 -6.37
N LEU A 72 -7.04 -8.42 -5.13
CA LEU A 72 -6.78 -9.35 -4.03
C LEU A 72 -8.03 -10.16 -3.74
N ASN A 73 -7.84 -11.47 -3.60
CA ASN A 73 -8.86 -12.34 -3.03
C ASN A 73 -8.67 -12.38 -1.51
N ILE A 74 -9.46 -11.61 -0.77
CA ILE A 74 -9.25 -11.34 0.65
C ILE A 74 -10.60 -11.15 1.36
N THR A 75 -10.65 -11.42 2.67
CA THR A 75 -11.86 -11.10 3.43
C THR A 75 -11.98 -9.58 3.62
N ASP A 76 -13.20 -9.06 3.75
CA ASP A 76 -13.43 -7.66 4.09
C ASP A 76 -12.71 -7.23 5.38
N ALA A 77 -12.63 -8.14 6.35
CA ALA A 77 -11.96 -7.91 7.63
C ALA A 77 -10.45 -7.71 7.45
N ASP A 78 -9.80 -8.58 6.68
CA ASP A 78 -8.37 -8.47 6.41
C ASP A 78 -8.06 -7.29 5.50
N PHE A 79 -8.96 -6.95 4.56
CA PHE A 79 -8.82 -5.73 3.76
C PHE A 79 -8.89 -4.47 4.62
N LYS A 80 -9.82 -4.39 5.57
CA LYS A 80 -9.87 -3.27 6.53
C LYS A 80 -8.59 -3.17 7.37
N ARG A 81 -8.07 -4.31 7.86
CA ARG A 81 -6.79 -4.36 8.59
C ARG A 81 -5.61 -3.88 7.74
N LEU A 82 -5.59 -4.22 6.44
CA LEU A 82 -4.59 -3.72 5.50
C LEU A 82 -4.61 -2.18 5.43
N LEU A 83 -5.80 -1.58 5.28
CA LEU A 83 -5.94 -0.12 5.27
C LEU A 83 -5.45 0.52 6.57
N GLU A 84 -5.84 -0.05 7.72
CA GLU A 84 -5.40 0.40 9.05
C GLU A 84 -3.88 0.32 9.22
N HIS A 85 -3.25 -0.75 8.73
CA HIS A 85 -1.80 -0.90 8.76
C HIS A 85 -1.08 0.14 7.91
N ILE A 86 -1.62 0.45 6.73
CA ILE A 86 -1.05 1.49 5.87
C ILE A 86 -1.18 2.87 6.51
N ASP A 87 -2.32 3.21 7.10
CA ASP A 87 -2.47 4.47 7.82
C ASP A 87 -1.52 4.56 9.02
N ARG A 88 -1.34 3.45 9.75
CA ARG A 88 -0.39 3.38 10.87
C ARG A 88 1.05 3.61 10.43
N LEU A 89 1.49 3.05 9.29
CA LEU A 89 2.84 3.29 8.76
C LEU A 89 3.17 4.78 8.62
N TYR A 90 2.19 5.59 8.17
CA TYR A 90 2.39 7.03 8.02
C TYR A 90 2.26 7.78 9.35
N LEU A 91 1.40 7.34 10.28
CA LEU A 91 1.34 7.90 11.63
C LEU A 91 2.65 7.67 12.38
N ASP A 92 3.24 6.48 12.25
CA ASP A 92 4.51 6.12 12.88
C ASP A 92 5.66 6.96 12.28
N GLU A 93 5.74 7.09 10.96
CA GLU A 93 6.74 7.97 10.32
C GLU A 93 6.57 9.44 10.74
N MET A 94 5.33 9.93 10.82
CA MET A 94 5.08 11.28 11.33
C MET A 94 5.49 11.39 12.79
N SER A 95 5.15 10.42 13.63
CA SER A 95 5.57 10.37 15.04
C SER A 95 7.09 10.43 15.13
N GLU A 96 7.83 9.57 14.43
CA GLU A 96 9.31 9.58 14.39
C GLU A 96 9.88 10.93 13.95
N ARG A 97 9.28 11.58 12.94
CA ARG A 97 9.71 12.92 12.50
C ARG A 97 9.40 14.03 13.50
N HIS A 98 8.35 13.87 14.32
CA HIS A 98 7.91 14.84 15.32
C HIS A 98 8.40 14.50 16.74
N MET A 99 9.05 13.34 16.94
CA MET A 99 9.86 13.02 18.11
C MET A 99 11.16 13.83 18.08
N MET A 100 11.05 15.15 18.17
CA MET A 100 12.14 15.98 18.66
C MET A 100 11.90 16.29 20.14
N PRO A 101 12.94 16.17 20.99
CA PRO A 101 12.81 16.37 22.42
C PRO A 101 12.51 17.84 22.72
N GLU A 102 11.62 18.08 23.68
CA GLU A 102 11.54 19.40 24.30
C GLU A 102 12.81 19.59 25.14
N ILE A 103 13.83 20.23 24.55
CA ILE A 103 14.95 20.78 25.30
C ILE A 103 14.70 22.27 25.41
N ILE A 104 14.02 22.66 26.49
CA ILE A 104 13.98 24.05 26.94
C ILE A 104 15.15 24.22 27.90
N LEU A 105 16.20 24.88 27.43
CA LEU A 105 17.27 25.41 28.28
C LEU A 105 16.89 26.82 28.70
N ASN A 106 16.59 26.98 30.00
CA ASN A 106 17.02 28.08 30.88
C ASN A 106 16.76 27.67 32.33
#